data_AF-E0ZPU9-F1
#
_entry.id   AF-E0ZPU9-F1
#
_cell.length_a   1.000
_cell.length_b   1.000
_cell.length_c   1.000
_cell.angle_alpha   90.00
_cell.angle_beta   90.00
_cell.angle_gamma   90.00
#
_symmetry.space_group_name_H-M   'P 1'
#
loop_
_entity.id
_entity.type
_entity.pdbx_description
1 polymer ?
#
loop_
_entity_poly.entity_id
_entity_poly.type
_entity_poly.pdbx_seq_one_letter_code
_entity_poly.pdbx_strand_id
1 'polypeptide(L)'
;WTSSPTMTTMMMILLLSLGGLPPFSGFAPKWLILEELVSQNIIPTATLMAAASLLSLFFYLRLTYTTTLTLSPNVLQTKFKWRFKPNLPSSPMLLFSMVSILSLPIIPLILS
;
A
#
# COMPACT_ATOMS: atom_id res chain seq x y z
N TRP A 1 16.62 -9.67 0.05
CA TRP A 1 15.64 -9.19 -0.93
C TRP A 1 15.28 -10.28 -1.93
N THR A 2 16.25 -11.04 -2.45
CA THR A 2 16.02 -12.31 -3.18
C THR A 2 15.65 -13.52 -2.32
N SER A 3 15.58 -13.37 -0.99
CA SER A 3 15.42 -14.47 -0.03
C SER A 3 13.97 -14.95 0.13
N SER A 4 12.98 -14.09 -0.13
CA SER A 4 11.56 -14.42 -0.06
C SER A 4 10.74 -13.52 -1.00
N PRO A 5 10.50 -13.96 -2.25
CA PRO A 5 9.74 -13.16 -3.23
C PRO A 5 8.32 -12.84 -2.76
N THR A 6 7.73 -13.69 -1.93
CA THR A 6 6.41 -13.50 -1.34
C THR A 6 6.31 -12.29 -0.40
N MET A 7 7.39 -11.97 0.32
CA MET A 7 7.41 -10.83 1.23
C MET A 7 7.52 -9.51 0.46
N THR A 8 8.32 -9.50 -0.62
CA THR A 8 8.46 -8.33 -1.48
C THR A 8 7.18 -8.00 -2.23
N THR A 9 6.43 -9.02 -2.68
CA THR A 9 5.11 -8.81 -3.31
C THR A 9 4.08 -8.29 -2.30
N MET A 10 4.07 -8.80 -1.06
CA MET A 10 3.17 -8.28 -0.03
C MET A 10 3.48 -6.82 0.32
N MET A 11 4.76 -6.47 0.47
CA MET A 11 5.18 -5.08 0.72
C MET A 11 4.74 -4.13 -0.41
N MET A 12 4.87 -4.56 -1.65
CA MET A 12 4.40 -3.79 -2.81
C MET A 12 2.89 -3.50 -2.73
N ILE A 13 2.08 -4.52 -2.46
CA ILE A 13 0.62 -4.39 -2.40
C ILE A 13 0.21 -3.46 -1.24
N LEU A 14 0.87 -3.55 -0.09
CA LEU A 14 0.62 -2.66 1.05
C LEU A 14 0.94 -1.20 0.75
N LEU A 15 2.07 -0.92 0.10
CA LEU A 15 2.47 0.44 -0.28
C LEU A 15 1.51 1.04 -1.31
N LEU A 16 1.06 0.24 -2.27
CA LEU A 16 0.05 0.67 -3.25
C LEU A 16 -1.32 0.90 -2.59
N SER A 17 -1.67 0.12 -1.57
CA SER A 17 -2.88 0.36 -0.76
C SER A 17 -2.84 1.70 -0.04
N LEU A 18 -1.73 2.06 0.59
CA LEU A 18 -1.55 3.39 1.21
C LEU A 18 -1.60 4.54 0.19
N GLY A 19 -1.16 4.28 -1.04
CA GLY A 19 -1.25 5.23 -2.16
C GLY A 19 -2.68 5.57 -2.57
N GLY A 20 -3.67 4.72 -2.25
CA GLY A 20 -5.07 4.96 -2.55
C GLY A 20 -5.40 4.83 -4.03
N LEU A 21 -4.92 3.76 -4.68
CA LEU A 21 -5.37 3.42 -6.02
C LEU A 21 -6.81 2.89 -5.98
N PRO A 22 -7.62 3.11 -7.04
CA PRO A 22 -9.04 2.73 -7.07
C PRO A 22 -9.37 1.26 -6.73
N PRO A 23 -8.51 0.25 -6.99
CA PRO A 23 -8.78 -1.11 -6.53
C PRO A 23 -8.49 -1.37 -5.04
N PHE A 24 -7.80 -0.47 -4.32
CA PHE A 24 -7.32 -0.72 -2.95
C PHE A 24 -8.00 0.15 -1.89
N SER A 25 -8.08 -0.39 -0.67
CA SER A 25 -8.85 0.19 0.45
C SER A 25 -8.46 1.60 0.87
N GLY A 26 -7.20 2.01 0.68
CA GLY A 26 -6.74 3.34 1.07
C GLY A 26 -7.31 4.48 0.22
N PHE A 27 -8.02 4.18 -0.88
CA PHE A 27 -8.77 5.17 -1.65
C PHE A 27 -10.11 5.52 -1.00
N ALA A 28 -10.78 4.52 -0.41
CA ALA A 28 -12.12 4.65 0.14
C ALA A 28 -12.31 5.84 1.10
N PRO A 29 -11.50 6.02 2.15
CA PRO A 29 -11.71 7.13 3.09
C PRO A 29 -11.44 8.50 2.44
N LYS A 30 -10.45 8.60 1.54
CA LYS A 30 -10.16 9.86 0.82
C LYS A 30 -11.31 10.23 -0.11
N TRP A 31 -11.91 9.23 -0.75
CA TRP A 31 -13.05 9.43 -1.64
C TRP A 31 -14.29 9.87 -0.88
N LEU A 32 -14.60 9.26 0.27
CA LEU A 32 -15.71 9.68 1.13
C LEU A 32 -15.53 11.12 1.64
N ILE A 33 -14.31 11.49 2.04
CA ILE A 33 -14.03 12.88 2.45
C ILE A 33 -14.23 13.85 1.27
N LEU A 34 -13.84 13.47 0.05
CA LEU A 34 -14.06 14.30 -1.14
C LEU A 34 -15.54 14.45 -1.47
N GLU A 35 -16.34 13.38 -1.34
CA GLU A 35 -17.78 13.42 -1.55
C GLU A 35 -18.46 14.40 -0.59
N GLU A 36 -18.12 14.34 0.69
CA GLU A 36 -18.64 15.26 1.71
C GLU A 36 -18.17 16.71 1.50
N LEU A 37 -16.91 16.92 1.09
CA LEU A 37 -16.42 18.29 0.84
C LEU A 37 -17.08 18.93 -0.38
N VAL A 38 -17.41 18.13 -1.39
CA VAL A 38 -18.16 18.59 -2.57
C VAL A 38 -19.62 18.86 -2.22
N SER A 39 -20.25 18.03 -1.36
CA SER A 39 -21.61 18.27 -0.88
C SER A 39 -21.73 19.60 -0.10
N GLN A 40 -20.69 19.95 0.66
CA GLN A 40 -20.58 21.21 1.41
C GLN A 40 -20.08 22.41 0.57
N ASN A 41 -19.94 22.28 -0.76
CA ASN A 41 -19.44 23.29 -1.70
C ASN A 41 -18.01 23.82 -1.41
N ILE A 42 -17.18 23.12 -0.64
CA ILE A 42 -15.81 23.55 -0.30
C ILE A 42 -14.79 23.02 -1.32
N ILE A 43 -15.04 23.31 -2.59
CA ILE A 43 -14.28 22.84 -3.76
C ILE A 43 -12.77 23.13 -3.68
N PRO A 44 -12.28 24.33 -3.29
CA PRO A 44 -10.82 24.60 -3.31
C PRO A 44 -10.05 23.77 -2.27
N THR A 45 -10.69 23.36 -1.16
CA THR A 45 -10.03 22.50 -0.17
C THR A 45 -9.98 21.05 -0.64
N ALA A 46 -11.03 20.59 -1.34
CA ALA A 46 -11.07 19.26 -1.94
C ALA A 46 -9.97 19.08 -3.00
N THR A 47 -9.73 20.08 -3.85
CA THR A 47 -8.67 20.02 -4.87
C THR A 47 -7.27 20.00 -4.26
N LEU A 48 -7.03 20.80 -3.22
CA LEU A 48 -5.75 20.78 -2.50
C LEU A 48 -5.48 19.42 -1.85
N MET A 49 -6.52 18.82 -1.24
CA MET A 49 -6.42 17.49 -0.63
C MET A 49 -6.15 16.40 -1.67
N ALA A 50 -6.83 16.46 -2.82
CA ALA A 50 -6.58 15.56 -3.94
C ALA A 50 -5.13 15.69 -4.46
N ALA A 51 -4.62 16.91 -4.63
CA ALA A 51 -3.24 17.17 -5.05
C ALA A 51 -2.20 16.64 -4.04
N ALA A 52 -2.44 16.82 -2.73
CA ALA A 52 -1.56 16.28 -1.69
C ALA A 52 -1.52 14.74 -1.72
N SER A 53 -2.64 14.09 -2.04
CA SER A 53 -2.70 12.63 -2.15
C SER A 53 -1.84 12.10 -3.31
N LEU A 54 -1.81 12.80 -4.45
CA LEU A 54 -0.98 12.44 -5.61
C LEU A 54 0.53 12.52 -5.29
N LEU A 55 0.94 13.49 -4.48
CA LEU A 55 2.34 13.64 -4.08
C LEU A 55 2.81 12.45 -3.22
N SER A 56 1.97 11.98 -2.30
CA SER A 56 2.24 10.76 -1.52
C SER A 56 2.33 9.51 -2.40
N LEU A 57 1.48 9.41 -3.41
CA LEU A 57 1.46 8.30 -4.36
C LEU A 57 2.76 8.23 -5.17
N PHE A 58 3.29 9.36 -5.64
CA PHE A 58 4.56 9.40 -6.36
C PHE A 58 5.73 8.85 -5.53
N PHE A 59 5.78 9.21 -4.24
CA PHE A 59 6.80 8.69 -3.33
C PHE A 59 6.71 7.17 -3.17
N TYR A 60 5.50 6.63 -2.98
CA TYR A 60 5.29 5.19 -2.83
C TYR A 60 5.63 4.43 -4.12
N LEU A 61 5.27 4.95 -5.30
CA LEU A 61 5.62 4.33 -6.59
C LEU A 61 7.14 4.22 -6.79
N ARG A 62 7.87 5.28 -6.45
CA ARG A 62 9.34 5.25 -6.55
C ARG A 62 9.93 4.18 -5.63
N LEU A 63 9.40 4.04 -4.42
CA LEU A 63 9.87 3.04 -3.46
C LEU A 63 9.53 1.61 -3.90
N THR A 64 8.34 1.37 -4.46
CA THR A 64 8.01 0.06 -5.03
C THR A 64 8.89 -0.27 -6.22
N TYR A 65 9.22 0.72 -7.05
CA TYR A 65 10.08 0.55 -8.21
C TYR A 65 11.49 0.10 -7.82
N THR A 66 12.12 0.78 -6.85
CA THR A 66 13.48 0.44 -6.41
C THR A 66 13.57 -0.90 -5.67
N THR A 67 12.47 -1.37 -5.07
CA THR A 67 12.46 -2.58 -4.23
C THR A 67 12.02 -3.84 -4.97
N THR A 68 11.16 -3.72 -5.98
CA THR A 68 10.55 -4.88 -6.67
C THR A 68 10.93 -4.99 -8.14
N LEU A 69 10.98 -3.87 -8.86
CA LEU A 69 11.15 -3.86 -10.31
C LEU A 69 12.64 -3.77 -10.72
N THR A 70 13.48 -3.12 -9.90
CA THR A 70 14.92 -3.09 -10.12
C THR A 70 15.66 -3.95 -9.09
N LEU A 71 16.26 -5.04 -9.56
CA LEU A 71 17.15 -5.87 -8.74
C LEU A 71 18.42 -5.07 -8.40
N SER A 72 18.51 -4.57 -7.16
CA SER A 72 19.74 -3.94 -6.68
C SER A 72 20.87 -4.98 -6.54
N PRO A 73 22.14 -4.60 -6.77
CA PRO A 73 23.25 -5.53 -6.78
C PRO A 73 23.38 -6.24 -5.44
N ASN A 74 23.40 -7.57 -5.48
CA ASN A 74 23.41 -8.40 -4.28
C ASN A 74 24.84 -8.53 -3.73
N VAL A 75 25.06 -8.13 -2.46
CA VAL A 75 26.38 -8.22 -1.80
C VAL A 75 26.78 -9.67 -1.51
N LEU A 76 28.08 -9.96 -1.58
CA LEU A 76 28.67 -11.31 -1.42
C LEU A 76 28.23 -12.04 -0.13
N GLN A 77 27.92 -11.31 0.95
CA GLN A 77 27.50 -11.85 2.25
C GLN A 77 26.09 -12.48 2.23
N THR A 78 25.30 -12.29 1.17
CA THR A 78 23.96 -12.89 1.06
C THR A 78 23.96 -14.38 0.70
N LYS A 79 25.10 -14.95 0.30
CA LYS A 79 25.23 -16.37 -0.09
C LYS A 79 24.85 -17.35 1.01
N PHE A 80 24.87 -16.96 2.30
CA PHE A 80 24.54 -17.83 3.42
C PHE A 80 23.09 -17.70 3.93
N LYS A 81 22.29 -16.79 3.35
CA LYS A 81 20.90 -16.53 3.82
C LYS A 81 19.94 -17.70 3.58
N TRP A 82 20.23 -18.61 2.65
CA TRP A 82 19.42 -19.82 2.43
C TRP A 82 19.45 -20.79 3.63
N ARG A 83 20.51 -20.73 4.45
CA ARG A 83 20.76 -21.66 5.56
C ARG A 83 20.04 -21.23 6.84
N PHE A 84 19.91 -19.92 7.06
CA PHE A 84 19.27 -19.35 8.25
C PHE A 84 17.83 -18.93 7.91
N LYS A 85 16.86 -19.75 8.30
CA LYS A 85 15.44 -19.41 8.22
C LYS A 85 15.04 -18.61 9.47
N PRO A 86 14.61 -17.35 9.35
CA PRO A 86 14.09 -16.62 10.49
C PRO A 86 12.74 -17.21 10.92
N ASN A 87 12.61 -17.56 12.20
CA ASN A 87 11.39 -18.10 12.80
C ASN A 87 10.51 -16.97 13.35
N LEU A 88 10.05 -16.07 12.47
CA LEU A 88 9.12 -15.00 12.84
C LEU A 88 7.68 -15.50 12.63
N PRO A 89 6.74 -15.25 13.58
CA PRO A 89 5.34 -15.57 13.37
C PRO A 89 4.79 -14.69 12.23
N SER A 90 4.51 -15.31 11.08
CA SER A 90 3.98 -14.65 9.89
C SER A 90 2.46 -14.50 9.89
N SER A 91 1.76 -15.16 10.82
CA SER A 91 0.30 -15.18 10.89
C SER A 91 -0.36 -13.81 11.09
N PRO A 92 0.06 -12.93 12.03
CA PRO A 92 -0.59 -11.62 12.17
C PRO A 92 -0.35 -10.72 10.95
N MET A 93 0.84 -10.78 10.36
CA MET A 93 1.21 -9.98 9.20
C MET A 93 0.35 -10.31 7.96
N LEU A 94 0.06 -11.60 7.75
CA LEU A 94 -0.85 -12.07 6.70
C LEU A 94 -2.30 -11.61 6.92
N LEU A 95 -2.77 -11.65 8.16
CA LEU A 95 -4.13 -11.19 8.48
C LEU A 95 -4.27 -9.69 8.19
N PHE A 96 -3.33 -8.87 8.66
CA PHE A 96 -3.37 -7.43 8.41
C PHE A 96 -3.24 -7.10 6.92
N SER A 97 -2.41 -7.82 6.16
CA SER A 97 -2.31 -7.58 4.72
C SER A 97 -3.59 -7.96 3.98
N MET A 98 -4.24 -9.07 4.32
CA MET A 98 -5.52 -9.46 3.70
C MET A 98 -6.64 -8.48 3.98
N VAL A 99 -6.75 -8.00 5.23
CA VAL A 99 -7.74 -6.97 5.62
C VAL A 99 -7.51 -5.68 4.85
N SER A 100 -6.25 -5.28 4.63
CA SER A 100 -5.94 -4.06 3.88
C SER A 100 -6.29 -4.13 2.39
N ILE A 101 -6.35 -5.32 1.78
CA ILE A 101 -6.64 -5.49 0.35
C ILE A 101 -8.15 -5.65 0.10
N LEU A 102 -8.84 -6.41 0.96
CA LEU A 102 -10.21 -6.89 0.72
C LEU A 102 -11.30 -6.04 1.37
N SER A 103 -10.97 -4.92 2.03
CA SER A 103 -11.97 -4.09 2.71
C SER A 103 -12.77 -3.15 1.81
N LEU A 104 -12.42 -3.04 0.52
CA LEU A 104 -13.16 -2.22 -0.46
C LEU A 104 -14.66 -2.60 -0.58
N PRO A 105 -15.06 -3.87 -0.73
CA PRO A 105 -16.48 -4.26 -0.75
C PRO A 105 -17.23 -4.05 0.58
N ILE A 106 -16.54 -3.74 1.69
CA ILE A 106 -17.18 -3.51 3.01
C ILE A 106 -17.61 -2.05 3.17
N ILE A 107 -17.12 -1.12 2.33
CA ILE A 107 -17.50 0.30 2.35
C ILE A 107 -19.03 0.52 2.40
N PRO A 108 -19.86 -0.12 1.55
CA PRO A 108 -21.31 0.07 1.61
C PRO A 108 -21.93 -0.36 2.95
N LEU A 109 -21.34 -1.35 3.64
CA LEU A 109 -21.79 -1.80 4.95
C LEU A 109 -21.48 -0.79 6.08
N ILE A 110 -20.48 0.07 5.87
CA ILE A 110 -20.08 1.11 6.84
C ILE A 110 -20.94 2.38 6.64
N LEU A 111 -21.36 2.63 5.40
CA LEU A 111 -22.18 3.79 5.01
C LEU A 111 -23.69 3.58 5.20
N SER A 112 -24.16 2.33 5.17
CA SER A 112 -25.55 1.96 5.47
C SER A 112 -25.86 2.06 6.96
#